data_AF-U9WC85-F1
#
_entry.id   AF-U9WC85-F1
#
_cell.length_a   1.000
_cell.length_b   1.000
_cell.length_c   1.000
_cell.angle_alpha   90.00
_cell.angle_beta   90.00
_cell.angle_gamma   90.00
#
_symmetry.space_group_name_H-M   'P 1'
#
loop_
_entity.id
_entity.type
_entity.pdbx_description
1 polymer ?
#
loop_
_entity_poly.entity_id
_entity_poly.type
_entity_poly.pdbx_seq_one_letter_code
_entity_poly.pdbx_strand_id
1 'polypeptide(L)'
;MHPPTQCTDEKALAKVVKPEDINNAIAWYEHHWANIADALPVTYQGVTYSPKWQAVMDYQTLPAWREGRLPMRLAQAYIYTALRSICGAIKK
;
A
#
# COMPACT_ATOMS: atom_id res chain seq x y z
N MET A 1 -2.23 2.83 -21.85
CA MET A 1 -1.95 3.52 -20.57
C MET A 1 -3.19 3.42 -19.70
N HIS A 2 -3.18 2.57 -18.67
CA HIS A 2 -4.28 2.47 -17.71
C HIS A 2 -4.03 3.46 -16.57
N PRO A 3 -5.02 4.29 -16.16
CA PRO A 3 -4.81 5.28 -15.12
C PRO A 3 -4.86 4.62 -13.72
N PRO A 4 -3.99 5.02 -12.78
CA PRO A 4 -3.99 4.50 -11.41
C PRO A 4 -4.97 5.31 -10.55
N THR A 5 -6.26 5.36 -10.89
CA THR A 5 -7.20 6.30 -10.23
C THR A 5 -8.35 5.68 -9.45
N GLN A 6 -8.47 4.36 -9.35
CA GLN A 6 -9.51 3.79 -8.52
C GLN A 6 -8.92 2.65 -7.71
N CYS A 7 -8.81 2.84 -6.38
CA CYS A 7 -8.62 1.75 -5.41
C CYS A 7 -9.60 0.65 -5.79
N THR A 8 -9.09 -0.38 -6.44
CA THR A 8 -9.90 -1.18 -7.34
C THR A 8 -10.61 -2.25 -6.53
N ASP A 9 -11.92 -2.24 -6.70
CA ASP A 9 -12.92 -3.30 -6.57
C ASP A 9 -12.55 -4.53 -5.70
N GLU A 10 -13.30 -4.71 -4.62
CA GLU A 10 -13.25 -5.87 -3.70
C GLU A 10 -13.30 -7.24 -4.41
N LYS A 11 -13.70 -7.33 -5.70
CA LYS A 11 -13.73 -8.60 -6.45
C LYS A 11 -12.37 -9.12 -6.95
N ALA A 12 -11.26 -8.43 -6.73
CA ALA A 12 -9.94 -8.86 -7.21
C ALA A 12 -9.27 -9.99 -6.39
N LEU A 13 -9.98 -10.68 -5.50
CA LEU A 13 -9.41 -11.72 -4.61
C LEU A 13 -8.90 -12.99 -5.32
N ALA A 14 -9.17 -13.16 -6.62
CA ALA A 14 -8.67 -14.27 -7.43
C ALA A 14 -7.61 -13.86 -8.48
N LYS A 15 -7.16 -12.60 -8.50
CA LYS A 15 -6.17 -12.12 -9.46
C LYS A 15 -4.77 -12.25 -8.86
N VAL A 16 -3.89 -12.97 -9.57
CA VAL A 16 -2.45 -13.00 -9.26
C VAL A 16 -1.94 -11.56 -9.25
N VAL A 17 -1.55 -11.05 -8.08
CA VAL A 17 -0.92 -9.73 -7.93
C VAL A 17 0.40 -9.76 -8.69
N LYS A 18 0.60 -8.78 -9.58
CA LYS A 18 1.81 -8.64 -10.39
C LYS A 18 2.74 -7.58 -9.78
N PRO A 19 4.04 -7.58 -10.12
CA PRO A 19 4.96 -6.52 -9.71
C PRO A 19 4.48 -5.11 -10.09
N GLU A 20 3.80 -4.99 -11.24
CA GLU A 20 3.19 -3.73 -11.69
C GLU A 20 2.09 -3.24 -10.74
N ASP A 21 1.28 -4.14 -10.16
CA ASP A 21 0.24 -3.77 -9.20
C ASP A 21 0.85 -3.21 -7.91
N ILE A 22 1.99 -3.76 -7.47
CA ILE A 22 2.75 -3.26 -6.33
C ILE A 22 3.29 -1.86 -6.65
N ASN A 23 3.92 -1.68 -7.82
CA ASN A 23 4.46 -0.38 -8.22
C ASN A 23 3.37 0.69 -8.34
N ASN A 24 2.19 0.33 -8.84
CA ASN A 24 1.04 1.23 -8.88
C ASN A 24 0.55 1.61 -7.48
N ALA A 25 0.52 0.66 -6.54
CA ALA A 25 0.17 0.93 -5.14
C ALA A 25 1.18 1.89 -4.49
N ILE A 26 2.48 1.69 -4.74
CA ILE A 26 3.54 2.58 -4.26
C ILE A 26 3.37 3.99 -4.83
N ALA A 27 3.14 4.12 -6.14
CA ALA A 27 2.93 5.42 -6.77
C ALA A 27 1.71 6.16 -6.19
N TRP A 28 0.62 5.43 -5.91
CA TRP A 28 -0.53 5.99 -5.21
C TRP A 28 -0.17 6.49 -3.80
N TYR A 29 0.57 5.68 -3.04
CA TYR A 29 1.03 6.03 -1.69
C TYR A 29 1.90 7.29 -1.71
N GLU A 30 2.88 7.38 -2.61
CA GLU A 30 3.77 8.53 -2.74
C GLU A 30 2.99 9.80 -3.13
N HIS A 31 1.99 9.67 -4.00
CA HIS A 31 1.13 10.80 -4.38
C HIS A 31 0.24 11.30 -3.24
N HIS A 32 -0.14 10.42 -2.30
CA HIS A 32 -1.01 10.73 -1.17
C HIS A 32 -0.25 10.77 0.17
N TRP A 33 1.09 10.82 0.14
CA TRP A 33 1.93 10.60 1.31
C TRP A 33 1.58 11.52 2.48
N ALA A 34 1.38 12.80 2.21
CA ALA A 34 1.03 13.80 3.22
C ALA A 34 -0.37 13.57 3.82
N ASN A 35 -1.35 13.22 2.97
CA ASN A 35 -2.71 12.93 3.41
C ASN A 35 -2.76 11.66 4.26
N ILE A 36 -1.97 10.65 3.91
CA ILE A 36 -1.83 9.43 4.71
C ILE A 36 -1.18 9.76 6.05
N ALA A 37 -0.11 10.56 6.06
CA ALA A 37 0.57 10.95 7.29
C ALA A 37 -0.35 11.69 8.27
N ASP A 38 -1.18 12.60 7.77
CA ASP A 38 -2.15 13.36 8.56
C ASP A 38 -3.29 12.48 9.10
N ALA A 39 -3.75 11.49 8.30
CA ALA A 39 -4.82 10.59 8.71
C ALA A 39 -4.39 9.55 9.76
N LEU A 40 -3.09 9.25 9.89
CA LEU A 40 -2.60 8.27 10.85
C LEU A 40 -2.71 8.79 12.30
N PRO A 41 -3.15 7.95 13.26
CA PRO A 41 -3.40 6.51 13.12
C PRO A 41 -4.79 6.17 12.54
N VAL A 42 -4.83 5.19 11.63
CA VAL A 42 -6.10 4.65 11.09
C VAL A 42 -6.27 3.19 11.46
N THR A 43 -7.51 2.78 11.76
CA THR A 43 -7.85 1.38 12.00
C THR A 43 -8.78 0.87 10.92
N TYR A 44 -8.41 -0.23 10.26
CA TYR A 44 -9.20 -0.85 9.21
C TYR A 44 -9.18 -2.37 9.37
N GLN A 45 -10.37 -2.99 9.40
CA GLN A 45 -10.55 -4.43 9.60
C GLN A 45 -9.74 -5.01 10.79
N GLY A 46 -9.67 -4.27 11.90
CA GLY A 46 -8.95 -4.68 13.11
C GLY A 46 -7.44 -4.48 13.10
N VAL A 47 -6.86 -3.94 12.01
CA VAL A 47 -5.45 -3.56 11.93
C VAL A 47 -5.32 -2.05 12.10
N THR A 48 -4.48 -1.63 13.05
CA THR A 48 -4.14 -0.22 13.26
C THR A 48 -2.81 0.11 12.60
N TYR A 49 -2.85 1.06 11.66
CA TYR A 49 -1.69 1.66 11.03
C TYR A 49 -1.35 2.93 11.81
N SER A 50 -0.14 3.01 12.35
CA SER A 50 0.35 4.17 13.12
C SER A 50 1.36 4.98 12.31
N PRO A 51 1.74 6.19 12.75
CA PRO A 51 2.84 6.94 12.11
C PRO A 51 4.15 6.15 12.02
N LYS A 52 4.41 5.24 12.98
CA LYS A 52 5.56 4.34 12.94
C LYS A 52 5.50 3.35 11.76
N TRP A 53 4.30 2.89 11.39
CA TRP A 53 4.13 2.05 10.20
C TRP A 53 4.59 2.79 8.94
N GLN A 54 4.26 4.08 8.81
CA GLN A 54 4.65 4.89 7.66
C GLN A 54 6.17 5.03 7.58
N ALA A 55 6.83 5.28 8.71
CA ALA A 55 8.29 5.30 8.78
C ALA A 55 8.91 3.96 8.36
N VAL A 56 8.35 2.82 8.79
CA VAL A 56 8.84 1.49 8.35
C VAL A 56 8.61 1.30 6.84
N MET A 57 7.47 1.75 6.32
CA MET A 57 7.18 1.70 4.88
C MET A 57 8.24 2.48 4.09
N ASP A 58 8.50 3.74 4.47
CA ASP A 58 9.40 4.65 3.76
C ASP A 58 10.88 4.23 3.83
N TYR A 59 11.34 3.83 5.02
CA TYR A 59 12.78 3.61 5.25
C TYR A 59 13.21 2.16 5.11
N GLN A 60 12.29 1.19 5.12
CA GLN A 60 12.65 -0.23 5.07
C GLN A 60 11.92 -0.95 3.94
N THR A 61 10.59 -0.91 3.90
CA THR A 61 9.80 -1.75 3.00
C THR A 61 9.93 -1.31 1.53
N LEU A 62 9.75 -0.03 1.23
CA LEU A 62 9.86 0.48 -0.14
C LEU A 62 11.28 0.37 -0.72
N PRO A 63 12.35 0.72 0.03
CA PRO A 63 13.72 0.48 -0.43
C PRO A 63 13.99 -1.00 -0.70
N ALA A 64 13.61 -1.91 0.22
CA ALA A 64 13.83 -3.34 0.04
C ALA A 64 13.13 -3.90 -1.21
N TRP A 65 11.94 -3.39 -1.55
CA TRP A 65 11.27 -3.74 -2.80
C TRP A 65 12.02 -3.23 -4.03
N ARG A 66 12.41 -1.94 -4.04
CA ARG A 66 13.12 -1.31 -5.16
C ARG A 66 14.48 -1.95 -5.44
N GLU A 67 15.16 -2.40 -4.40
CA GLU A 67 16.45 -3.09 -4.48
C GLU A 67 16.30 -4.58 -4.82
N GLY A 68 15.08 -5.11 -4.99
CA GLY A 68 14.82 -6.53 -5.24
C GLY A 68 15.12 -7.44 -4.04
N ARG A 69 15.31 -6.87 -2.84
CA ARG A 69 15.57 -7.61 -1.59
C ARG A 69 14.28 -8.12 -0.93
N LEU A 70 13.12 -7.63 -1.35
CA LEU A 70 11.81 -8.03 -0.83
C LEU A 70 11.13 -9.04 -1.78
N PRO A 71 10.96 -10.31 -1.37
CA PRO A 71 10.25 -11.32 -2.17
C PRO A 71 8.82 -10.90 -2.50
N MET A 72 8.33 -11.33 -3.67
CA MET A 72 6.99 -11.00 -4.18
C MET A 72 5.86 -11.24 -3.17
N ARG A 73 5.87 -12.38 -2.47
CA ARG A 73 4.84 -12.69 -1.44
C ARG A 73 4.86 -11.70 -0.29
N LEU A 74 6.04 -11.26 0.14
CA LEU A 74 6.19 -10.26 1.20
C LEU A 74 5.79 -8.87 0.72
N ALA A 75 6.15 -8.51 -0.52
CA ALA A 75 5.73 -7.24 -1.12
C ALA A 75 4.20 -7.17 -1.28
N GLN A 76 3.54 -8.26 -1.66
CA GLN A 76 2.08 -8.33 -1.70
C GLN A 76 1.45 -8.09 -0.32
N ALA A 77 1.99 -8.70 0.74
CA ALA A 77 1.46 -8.55 2.10
C ALA A 77 1.75 -7.15 2.67
N TYR A 78 3.01 -6.72 2.64
CA TYR A 78 3.45 -5.51 3.34
C TYR A 78 3.21 -4.22 2.55
N ILE A 79 3.16 -4.27 1.22
CA ILE A 79 2.94 -3.10 0.37
C ILE A 79 1.51 -3.12 -0.15
N TYR A 80 1.18 -4.04 -1.04
CA TYR A 80 -0.09 -4.00 -1.77
C TYR A 80 -1.30 -4.10 -0.83
N THR A 81 -1.31 -5.07 0.08
CA THR A 81 -2.43 -5.29 1.00
C THR A 81 -2.55 -4.15 2.02
N ALA A 82 -1.43 -3.72 2.61
CA ALA A 82 -1.42 -2.62 3.57
C ALA A 82 -1.92 -1.30 2.96
N LEU A 83 -1.40 -0.94 1.78
CA LEU A 83 -1.82 0.29 1.08
C LEU A 83 -3.28 0.22 0.64
N ARG A 84 -3.78 -0.96 0.25
CA ARG A 84 -5.20 -1.15 -0.03
C ARG A 84 -6.07 -0.93 1.21
N SER A 85 -5.66 -1.46 2.36
CA SER A 85 -6.36 -1.24 3.64
C SER A 85 -6.38 0.24 4.02
N ILE A 86 -5.25 0.95 3.88
CA ILE A 86 -5.17 2.38 4.18
C ILE A 86 -6.03 3.19 3.21
N CYS A 87 -6.01 2.88 1.91
CA CYS A 87 -6.94 3.52 0.96
C CYS A 87 -8.41 3.31 1.40
N GLY A 88 -8.77 2.10 1.82
CA GLY A 88 -10.11 1.80 2.33
C GLY A 88 -10.45 2.53 3.64
N ALA A 89 -9.44 2.86 4.46
CA ALA A 89 -9.60 3.60 5.70
C ALA A 89 -9.82 5.10 5.46
N ILE A 90 -9.02 5.71 4.58
CA ILE A 90 -9.04 7.17 4.35
C ILE A 90 -10.14 7.64 3.39
N LYS A 91 -10.79 6.71 2.67
CA LYS A 91 -11.93 7.02 1.79
C LYS A 91 -13.29 7.07 2.51
N LYS A 92 -13.36 6.62 3.76
CA LYS A 92 -14.56 6.70 4.59
C LYS A 92 -14.63 8.04 5.29
#